data_AF-A0A3C0R5L7-F1
#
_entry.id   AF-A0A3C0R5L7-F1
#
_cell.length_a   1.000
_cell.length_b   1.000
_cell.length_c   1.000
_cell.angle_alpha   90.00
_cell.angle_beta   90.00
_cell.angle_gamma   90.00
#
_symmetry.space_group_name_H-M   'P 1'
#
loop_
_entity.id
_entity.type
_entity.pdbx_description
1 polymer ?
#
loop_
_entity_poly.entity_id
_entity_poly.type
_entity_poly.pdbx_seq_one_letter_code
_entity_poly.pdbx_strand_id
1 'polypeptide(L)'
;NLPPGDKRRNPFAFEQLAKSDPEIALRAVDIVDRGSAVAKQYKLTSIPRVEIYGRSGQLVGTVRGANADQVRQYVAQAQGR
;
A
#
# COMPACT_ATOMS: atom_id res chain seq x y z
N ASN A 1 -4.95 22.65 4.33
CA ASN A 1 -6.16 22.33 3.55
C ASN A 1 -5.79 21.54 2.32
N LEU A 2 -6.05 20.22 2.32
CA LEU A 2 -5.99 19.40 1.10
C LEU A 2 -7.32 19.56 0.33
N PRO A 3 -7.31 19.55 -1.02
CA PRO A 3 -8.50 19.76 -1.82
C PRO A 3 -9.56 18.67 -1.57
N PRO A 4 -10.86 18.97 -1.78
CA PRO A 4 -11.96 18.04 -1.60
C PRO A 4 -12.03 17.06 -2.78
N GLY A 5 -11.00 16.25 -2.93
CA GLY A 5 -10.96 15.07 -3.78
C GLY A 5 -10.37 13.94 -2.96
N ASP A 6 -11.17 12.90 -2.74
CA ASP A 6 -10.67 11.58 -2.39
C ASP A 6 -10.28 11.30 -0.92
N LYS A 7 -11.25 11.48 0.00
CA LYS A 7 -11.18 10.92 1.38
C LYS A 7 -11.02 9.37 1.43
N ARG A 8 -11.01 8.67 0.29
CA ARG A 8 -10.82 7.22 0.15
C ARG A 8 -9.36 6.81 -0.08
N ARG A 9 -8.49 7.79 -0.31
CA ARG A 9 -7.06 7.64 -0.56
C ARG A 9 -6.34 8.28 0.64
N ASN A 10 -5.50 7.52 1.34
CA ASN A 10 -4.53 8.10 2.28
C ASN A 10 -3.10 8.01 1.70
N PRO A 11 -2.83 8.60 0.51
CA PRO A 11 -1.50 8.59 -0.08
C PRO A 11 -0.52 9.34 0.81
N PHE A 12 -0.99 10.37 1.54
CA PHE A 12 -0.15 11.21 2.39
C PHE A 12 0.57 10.42 3.50
N ALA A 13 -0.08 9.43 4.13
CA ALA A 13 0.58 8.63 5.17
C ALA A 13 1.65 7.68 4.60
N PHE A 14 1.39 7.05 3.45
CA PHE A 14 2.35 6.12 2.83
C PHE A 14 3.52 6.86 2.17
N GLU A 15 3.25 7.99 1.52
CA GLU A 15 4.28 8.85 0.96
C GLU A 15 5.19 9.40 2.05
N GLN A 16 4.64 9.82 3.20
CA GLN A 16 5.47 10.26 4.32
C GLN A 16 6.34 9.14 4.85
N LEU A 17 5.81 7.92 4.96
CA LEU A 17 6.59 6.77 5.41
C LEU A 17 7.79 6.50 4.48
N ALA A 18 7.56 6.49 3.16
CA ALA A 18 8.62 6.32 2.17
C ALA A 18 9.59 7.51 2.09
N LYS A 19 9.13 8.73 2.38
CA LYS A 19 10.01 9.92 2.47
C LYS A 19 10.88 9.89 3.73
N SER A 20 10.37 9.34 4.83
CA SER A 20 11.08 9.28 6.11
C SER A 20 12.14 8.18 6.17
N ASP A 21 12.03 7.16 5.31
CA ASP A 21 12.90 6.00 5.34
C ASP A 21 13.35 5.63 3.91
N PRO A 22 14.64 5.85 3.56
CA PRO A 22 15.14 5.60 2.21
C PRO A 22 15.18 4.12 1.84
N GLU A 23 15.04 3.20 2.80
CA GLU A 23 14.97 1.76 2.53
C GLU A 23 13.55 1.31 2.13
N ILE A 24 12.56 2.20 2.20
CA ILE A 24 11.18 1.94 1.82
C ILE A 24 10.90 2.48 0.42
N ALA A 25 10.69 1.57 -0.54
CA ALA A 25 10.17 1.92 -1.86
C ALA A 25 8.63 1.84 -1.87
N LEU A 26 7.96 2.94 -2.24
CA LEU A 26 6.51 2.98 -2.45
C LEU A 26 6.18 2.91 -3.95
N ARG A 27 5.27 2.01 -4.34
CA ARG A 27 4.73 1.92 -5.69
C ARG A 27 3.21 1.96 -5.67
N ALA A 28 2.62 2.91 -6.37
CA ALA A 28 1.18 2.99 -6.58
C ALA A 28 0.82 2.33 -7.92
N VAL A 29 -0.20 1.45 -7.90
CA VAL A 29 -0.77 0.87 -9.12
C VAL A 29 -2.19 1.36 -9.25
N ASP A 30 -2.44 2.18 -10.27
CA ASP A 30 -3.75 2.74 -10.55
C ASP A 30 -4.64 1.72 -11.25
N ILE A 31 -5.55 1.12 -10.49
CA ILE A 31 -6.56 0.21 -11.02
C ILE A 31 -7.86 0.97 -11.17
N VAL A 32 -8.01 1.56 -12.35
CA VAL A 32 -9.17 2.38 -12.74
C VAL A 32 -10.40 1.49 -13.00
N ASP A 33 -10.18 0.32 -13.61
CA ASP A 33 -11.23 -0.66 -13.88
C ASP A 33 -11.05 -1.93 -13.04
N ARG A 34 -12.03 -2.23 -12.19
CA ARG A 34 -12.08 -3.46 -11.37
C ARG A 34 -12.39 -4.71 -12.19
N GLY A 35 -12.89 -4.57 -13.42
CA GLY A 35 -13.09 -5.65 -14.39
C GLY A 35 -11.83 -6.04 -15.18
N SER A 36 -10.76 -5.25 -15.07
CA SER A 36 -9.51 -5.45 -15.80
C SER A 36 -8.83 -6.79 -15.47
N ALA A 37 -8.02 -7.29 -16.40
CA ALA A 37 -7.26 -8.52 -16.22
C ALA A 37 -6.36 -8.46 -14.97
N VAL A 38 -5.74 -7.29 -14.71
CA VAL A 38 -4.91 -7.05 -13.51
C VAL A 38 -5.74 -7.18 -12.24
N ALA A 39 -6.92 -6.55 -12.18
CA ALA A 39 -7.79 -6.63 -11.00
C ALA A 39 -8.25 -8.08 -10.71
N LYS A 40 -8.52 -8.86 -11.76
CA LYS A 40 -8.90 -10.28 -11.66
C LYS A 40 -7.73 -11.17 -11.24
N GLN A 41 -6.56 -10.99 -11.84
CA GLN A 41 -5.34 -11.74 -11.53
C GLN A 41 -4.94 -11.58 -10.06
N TYR A 42 -5.01 -10.36 -9.53
CA TYR A 42 -4.71 -10.06 -8.13
C TYR A 42 -5.91 -10.25 -7.19
N LYS A 43 -7.05 -10.76 -7.70
CA LYS A 43 -8.29 -11.03 -6.96
C LYS A 43 -8.67 -9.85 -6.05
N LEU A 44 -8.70 -8.64 -6.62
CA LEU A 44 -8.93 -7.42 -5.84
C LEU A 44 -10.40 -7.30 -5.43
N THR A 45 -10.69 -7.62 -4.18
CA THR A 45 -12.02 -7.48 -3.58
C THR A 45 -12.22 -6.15 -2.83
N SER A 46 -11.15 -5.38 -2.64
CA SER A 46 -11.15 -4.10 -1.91
C SER A 46 -10.09 -3.15 -2.46
N ILE A 47 -10.40 -1.86 -2.54
CA ILE A 47 -9.45 -0.79 -2.88
C ILE A 47 -9.52 0.29 -1.79
N PRO A 48 -8.38 0.78 -1.26
CA PRO A 48 -7.03 0.32 -1.58
C PRO A 48 -6.73 -1.08 -1.00
N ARG A 49 -5.85 -1.83 -1.67
CA ARG A 49 -5.17 -3.02 -1.13
C ARG A 49 -3.69 -2.68 -1.09
N VAL A 50 -3.06 -2.83 0.07
CA VAL A 50 -1.64 -2.54 0.27
C VAL A 50 -0.94 -3.86 0.55
N GLU A 51 0.10 -4.15 -0.20
CA GLU A 51 0.95 -5.33 -0.02
C GLU A 51 2.34 -4.87 0.39
N ILE A 52 2.87 -5.48 1.45
CA ILE A 52 4.18 -5.15 2.02
C ILE A 52 5.09 -6.33 1.74
N TYR A 53 6.21 -6.05 1.08
CA TYR A 53 7.21 -7.03 0.72
C TYR A 53 8.51 -6.75 1.48
N GLY A 54 9.20 -7.80 1.93
CA GLY A 54 10.52 -7.69 2.53
C GLY A 54 11.63 -7.63 1.46
N ARG A 55 12.88 -7.45 1.88
CA ARG A 55 14.02 -7.22 0.96
C ARG A 55 14.26 -8.37 -0.02
N SER A 56 13.96 -9.61 0.37
CA SER A 56 14.09 -10.78 -0.53
C SER A 56 12.88 -10.98 -1.47
N GLY A 57 11.92 -10.04 -1.50
CA GLY A 57 10.74 -10.07 -2.36
C GLY A 57 9.58 -10.91 -1.83
N GLN A 58 9.69 -11.44 -0.61
CA GLN A 58 8.62 -12.19 0.06
C GLN A 58 7.51 -11.27 0.54
N LEU A 59 6.25 -11.70 0.38
CA LEU A 59 5.10 -11.00 0.94
C LEU A 59 5.09 -11.13 2.48
N VAL A 60 5.20 -10.01 3.18
CA VAL A 60 5.18 -9.93 4.66
C VAL A 60 3.75 -9.72 5.18
N GLY A 61 2.94 -8.96 4.45
CA GLY A 61 1.56 -8.69 4.87
C GLY A 61 0.70 -8.05 3.79
N THR A 62 -0.62 -8.16 3.96
CA THR A 62 -1.62 -7.50 3.12
C THR A 62 -2.60 -6.74 3.99
N VAL A 63 -2.77 -5.46 3.71
CA VAL A 63 -3.75 -4.58 4.36
C VAL A 63 -4.87 -4.27 3.37
N ARG A 64 -6.12 -4.50 3.79
CA ARG A 64 -7.31 -4.09 3.04
C ARG A 64 -7.78 -2.74 3.57
N GLY A 65 -7.91 -1.76 2.69
CA GLY A 65 -8.21 -0.37 3.06
C GLY A 65 -6.97 0.44 3.44
N ALA A 66 -7.19 1.71 3.79
CA ALA A 66 -6.15 2.69 4.06
C ALA A 66 -5.70 2.72 5.53
N ASN A 67 -5.46 1.55 6.14
CA ASN A 67 -5.04 1.45 7.55
C ASN A 67 -3.52 1.67 7.69
N ALA A 68 -3.13 2.92 7.99
CA ALA A 68 -1.72 3.31 8.10
C ALA A 68 -0.98 2.64 9.26
N ASP A 69 -1.65 2.37 10.38
CA ASP A 69 -1.01 1.76 11.56
C ASP A 69 -0.65 0.31 11.29
N GLN A 70 -1.55 -0.44 10.64
CA GLN A 70 -1.28 -1.81 10.24
C GLN A 70 -0.17 -1.90 9.18
N VAL A 71 -0.10 -0.94 8.26
CA VAL A 71 1.01 -0.84 7.30
C VAL A 71 2.34 -0.61 8.02
N ARG A 72 2.38 0.31 8.99
CA ARG A 72 3.59 0.58 9.79
C ARG A 72 4.07 -0.66 10.55
N GLN A 73 3.15 -1.44 11.11
CA GLN A 73 3.50 -2.71 11.78
C GLN A 73 4.14 -3.73 10.82
N TYR A 74 3.58 -3.92 9.63
CA TYR A 74 4.16 -4.84 8.64
C TYR A 74 5.49 -4.34 8.09
N VAL A 75 5.67 -3.03 7.92
CA VAL A 75 6.95 -2.43 7.51
C VAL A 75 8.04 -2.70 8.54
N ALA A 76 7.75 -2.50 9.82
CA ALA A 76 8.71 -2.83 10.89
C ALA A 76 9.10 -4.33 10.88
N GLN A 77 8.13 -5.22 10.62
CA GLN A 77 8.42 -6.65 10.46
C GLN A 77 9.24 -6.98 9.21
N ALA A 78 9.04 -6.24 8.12
CA ALA A 78 9.76 -6.43 6.86
C ALA A 78 11.21 -5.93 6.93
N GLN A 79 11.50 -4.97 7.82
CA GLN A 79 12.85 -4.45 8.06
C GLN A 79 13.67 -5.33 9.00
N GLY A 80 13.00 -6.05 9.91
CA GLY A 80 13.64 -7.01 10.82
C GLY A 80 13.92 -8.40 10.22
N ARG A 81 13.65 -8.61 8.93
CA ARG A 81 13.82 -9.88 8.20
C ARG A 81 14.66 -9.69 6.94
#